data_AF-A0A537F9D8-F1
#
_entry.id   AF-A0A537F9D8-F1
#
_cell.length_a   1.000
_cell.length_b   1.000
_cell.length_c   1.000
_cell.angle_alpha   90.00
_cell.angle_beta   90.00
_cell.angle_gamma   90.00
#
_symmetry.space_group_name_H-M   'P 1'
#
loop_
_entity.id
_entity.type
_entity.pdbx_description
1 polymer ?
#
loop_
_entity_poly.entity_id
_entity_poly.type
_entity_poly.pdbx_seq_one_letter_code
_entity_poly.pdbx_strand_id
1 'polypeptide(L)'
;MRQLKGVTMKVQYEEHSREPVPAFFYEGRQLFHLHARGSEINATIHADYKSRSKLVDNPAIDWRLREQVRKRTWAGLTIQNSKDIAQLMDLVKAKYQLINEEITGKHVEDRPVAF
;
A
#
# COMPACT_ATOMS: atom_id res chain seq x y z
N MET A 1 -5.66 15.05 -2.12
CA MET A 1 -6.04 13.73 -1.56
C MET A 1 -6.55 13.91 -0.16
N ARG A 2 -7.69 13.28 0.22
CA ARG A 2 -8.12 13.27 1.63
C ARG A 2 -7.16 12.38 2.43
N GLN A 3 -6.80 12.82 3.64
CA GLN A 3 -5.99 12.03 4.56
C GLN A 3 -6.70 10.71 4.89
N LEU A 4 -5.99 9.59 4.80
CA LEU A 4 -6.50 8.29 5.24
C LEU A 4 -6.66 8.32 6.77
N LYS A 5 -7.88 8.17 7.27
CA LYS A 5 -8.18 8.21 8.71
C LYS A 5 -7.78 6.89 9.36
N GLY A 6 -7.36 6.94 10.62
CA GLY A 6 -7.01 5.74 11.40
C GLY A 6 -5.70 5.06 10.98
N VAL A 7 -4.90 5.68 10.09
CA VAL A 7 -3.57 5.18 9.77
C VAL A 7 -2.60 5.54 10.90
N THR A 8 -1.89 4.54 11.41
CA THR A 8 -0.86 4.69 12.43
C THR A 8 0.51 4.34 11.85
N MET A 9 1.56 4.98 12.35
CA MET A 9 2.94 4.67 11.98
C MET A 9 3.63 3.96 13.15
N LYS A 10 4.40 2.92 12.85
CA LYS A 10 5.30 2.25 13.78
C LYS A 10 6.67 2.09 13.12
N VAL A 11 7.73 2.16 13.90
CA VAL A 11 9.07 1.81 13.42
C VAL A 11 9.25 0.31 13.63
N GLN A 12 9.45 -0.41 12.53
CA GLN A 12 9.93 -1.79 12.54
C GLN A 12 11.45 -1.78 12.36
N TYR A 13 12.11 -2.90 12.62
CA TYR A 13 13.53 -3.07 12.35
C TYR A 13 13.69 -4.23 11.36
N GLU A 14 14.48 -4.03 10.30
CA GLU A 14 14.85 -5.13 9.43
C GLU A 14 15.57 -6.22 10.24
N GLU A 15 15.19 -7.48 10.01
CA GLU A 15 15.71 -8.62 10.77
C GLU A 15 17.24 -8.78 10.65
N HIS A 16 17.78 -8.48 9.48
CA HIS A 16 19.19 -8.72 9.15
C HIS A 16 20.07 -7.49 9.40
N SER A 17 19.65 -6.31 8.93
CA SER A 17 20.44 -5.08 9.01
C SER A 17 20.19 -4.29 10.30
N ARG A 18 19.08 -4.56 11.00
CA ARG A 18 18.56 -3.74 12.12
C ARG A 18 18.32 -2.28 11.74
N GLU A 19 18.18 -1.98 10.45
CA GLU A 19 17.83 -0.65 9.99
C GLU A 19 16.38 -0.32 10.41
N PRO A 20 16.11 0.90 10.88
CA PRO A 20 14.76 1.32 11.21
C PRO A 20 13.93 1.52 9.93
N VAL A 21 12.79 0.85 9.89
CA VAL A 21 11.85 0.83 8.77
C VAL A 21 10.52 1.43 9.23
N PRO A 22 10.16 2.67 8.85
CA PRO A 22 8.84 3.19 9.12
C PRO A 22 7.78 2.39 8.35
N ALA A 23 6.84 1.81 9.10
CA ALA A 23 5.74 1.01 8.60
C ALA A 23 4.40 1.64 8.99
N PHE A 24 3.46 1.61 8.06
CA PHE A 24 2.15 2.25 8.18
C PHE A 24 1.06 1.19 8.28
N PHE A 25 0.12 1.37 9.20
CA PHE A 25 -0.89 0.38 9.54
C PHE A 25 -2.27 1.01 9.55
N TYR A 26 -3.28 0.23 9.18
CA TYR A 26 -4.69 0.57 9.37
C TYR A 26 -5.37 -0.60 10.06
N GLU A 27 -6.05 -0.34 11.19
CA GLU A 27 -6.72 -1.38 11.99
C GLU A 27 -5.82 -2.59 12.30
N GLY A 28 -4.56 -2.30 12.68
CA GLY A 28 -3.55 -3.31 13.00
C GLY A 28 -2.93 -4.04 11.80
N ARG A 29 -3.43 -3.84 10.58
CA ARG A 29 -2.90 -4.44 9.36
C ARG A 29 -1.93 -3.49 8.67
N GLN A 30 -0.72 -3.96 8.38
CA GLN A 30 0.30 -3.16 7.69
C GLN A 30 -0.19 -2.82 6.29
N LEU A 31 -0.14 -1.56 5.89
CA LEU A 31 -0.40 -1.07 4.53
C LEU A 31 0.86 -1.17 3.69
N PHE A 32 1.92 -0.48 4.11
CA PHE A 32 3.22 -0.45 3.46
C PHE A 32 4.31 -0.12 4.49
N HIS A 33 5.56 -0.26 4.08
CA HIS A 33 6.71 0.27 4.82
C HIS A 33 7.72 0.89 3.86
N LEU A 34 8.59 1.75 4.38
CA LEU A 34 9.63 2.42 3.59
C LEU A 34 11.02 1.98 4.05
N HIS A 35 11.87 1.71 3.07
CA HIS A 35 13.30 1.53 3.25
C HIS A 35 14.02 2.77 2.72
N ALA A 36 14.83 3.41 3.55
CA ALA A 36 15.69 4.51 3.12
C ALA A 36 17.14 4.04 3.20
N ARG A 37 17.73 3.75 2.03
CA ARG A 37 19.14 3.32 1.91
C ARG A 37 19.93 4.40 1.19
N GLY A 38 20.62 5.25 1.96
CA GLY A 38 21.29 6.43 1.42
C GLY A 38 20.28 7.41 0.80
N SER A 39 20.43 7.69 -0.49
CA SER A 39 19.49 8.54 -1.24
C SER A 39 18.31 7.79 -1.85
N GLU A 40 18.31 6.45 -1.78
CA GLU A 40 17.25 5.62 -2.37
C GLU A 40 16.14 5.37 -1.34
N ILE A 41 14.90 5.68 -1.72
CA ILE A 41 13.72 5.37 -0.91
C ILE A 41 12.93 4.31 -1.66
N ASN A 42 12.71 3.16 -1.02
CA ASN A 42 11.88 2.08 -1.53
C ASN A 42 10.64 1.93 -0.67
N ALA A 43 9.48 1.78 -1.29
CA ALA A 43 8.25 1.39 -0.61
C ALA A 43 7.93 -0.06 -0.89
N THR A 44 7.55 -0.80 0.14
CA THR A 44 7.11 -2.19 0.00
C THR A 44 5.70 -2.35 0.55
N ILE A 45 4.84 -2.92 -0.28
CA ILE A 45 3.45 -3.25 0.05
C ILE A 45 3.31 -4.76 0.04
N HIS A 46 2.85 -5.32 1.15
CA HIS A 46 2.47 -6.73 1.22
C HIS A 46 0.98 -6.89 0.89
N ALA A 47 0.57 -7.99 0.29
CA ALA A 47 -0.83 -8.32 0.10
C ALA A 47 -1.05 -9.76 0.57
N ASP A 48 -1.94 -9.94 1.54
CA ASP A 48 -2.42 -11.28 1.86
C ASP A 48 -3.14 -11.90 0.65
N TYR A 49 -3.36 -13.22 0.69
CA TYR A 49 -3.92 -13.95 -0.45
C TYR A 49 -5.26 -13.36 -0.96
N LYS A 50 -6.12 -12.92 -0.04
CA LYS A 50 -7.45 -12.37 -0.34
C LYS A 50 -7.38 -10.97 -0.94
N SER A 51 -6.50 -10.11 -0.41
CA SER A 51 -6.26 -8.78 -0.95
C SER A 51 -5.56 -8.85 -2.31
N ARG A 52 -4.67 -9.84 -2.50
CA ARG A 52 -3.89 -10.03 -3.72
C ARG A 52 -4.77 -10.20 -4.95
N SER A 53 -5.80 -11.05 -4.93
CA SER A 53 -6.68 -11.23 -6.10
C SER A 53 -7.36 -9.91 -6.49
N LYS A 54 -7.96 -9.24 -5.50
CA LYS A 54 -8.64 -7.96 -5.70
C LYS A 54 -7.70 -6.85 -6.20
N LEU A 55 -6.45 -6.80 -5.73
CA LEU A 55 -5.45 -5.84 -6.20
C LEU A 55 -4.98 -6.15 -7.63
N VAL A 56 -4.81 -7.42 -7.99
CA VAL A 56 -4.41 -7.84 -9.34
C VAL A 56 -5.50 -7.53 -10.37
N ASP A 57 -6.77 -7.56 -9.96
CA ASP A 57 -7.90 -7.32 -10.85
C ASP A 57 -8.30 -5.83 -10.93
N ASN A 58 -7.72 -4.96 -10.10
CA ASN A 58 -8.06 -3.54 -10.07
C ASN A 58 -7.41 -2.77 -11.24
N PRO A 59 -8.18 -2.26 -12.24
CA PRO A 59 -7.62 -1.60 -13.41
C PRO A 59 -6.99 -0.23 -13.11
N ALA A 60 -7.26 0.36 -11.94
CA ALA A 60 -6.68 1.64 -11.52
C ALA A 60 -5.21 1.51 -11.09
N ILE A 61 -4.72 0.29 -10.84
CA ILE A 61 -3.34 0.05 -10.42
C ILE A 61 -2.46 -0.21 -11.64
N ASP A 62 -1.26 0.39 -11.65
CA ASP A 62 -0.24 0.16 -12.68
C ASP A 62 -0.01 -1.35 -12.89
N TRP A 63 -0.04 -1.79 -14.15
CA TRP A 63 0.02 -3.20 -14.50
C TRP A 63 1.29 -3.89 -14.01
N ARG A 64 2.42 -3.16 -13.88
CA ARG A 64 3.68 -3.72 -13.38
C ARG A 64 3.57 -4.04 -11.90
N LEU A 65 2.93 -3.17 -11.13
CA LEU A 65 2.71 -3.40 -9.69
C LEU A 65 1.74 -4.55 -9.47
N ARG A 66 0.68 -4.64 -10.27
CA ARG A 66 -0.24 -5.80 -10.26
C ARG A 66 0.52 -7.10 -10.51
N GLU A 67 1.42 -7.12 -11.49
CA GLU A 67 2.22 -8.30 -11.81
C GLU A 67 3.22 -8.67 -10.70
N GLN A 68 3.80 -7.70 -9.99
CA GLN A 68 4.65 -7.96 -8.82
C GLN A 68 3.84 -8.61 -7.68
N VAL A 69 2.70 -8.02 -7.31
CA VAL A 69 1.80 -8.56 -6.28
C VAL A 69 1.33 -9.96 -6.67
N ARG A 70 1.04 -10.18 -7.96
CA ARG A 70 0.67 -11.48 -8.51
C ARG A 70 1.75 -12.54 -8.33
N LYS A 71 3.03 -12.20 -8.37
CA LYS A 71 4.12 -13.19 -8.29
C LYS A 71 4.57 -13.47 -6.86
N ARG A 72 4.63 -12.44 -6.01
CA ARG A 72 5.43 -12.50 -4.77
C ARG A 72 4.67 -12.19 -3.48
N THR A 73 3.36 -11.95 -3.53
CA THR A 73 2.55 -11.43 -2.41
C THR A 73 3.03 -10.09 -1.85
N TRP A 74 3.91 -9.40 -2.58
CA TRP A 74 4.34 -8.04 -2.30
C TRP A 74 4.69 -7.31 -3.60
N ALA A 75 4.68 -5.99 -3.56
CA ALA A 75 5.23 -5.11 -4.60
C ALA A 75 6.19 -4.10 -3.98
N GLY A 76 7.32 -3.90 -4.67
CA GLY A 76 8.34 -2.93 -4.32
C GLY A 76 8.34 -1.80 -5.35
N LEU A 77 8.50 -0.57 -4.86
CA LEU A 77 8.62 0.61 -5.71
C LEU A 77 9.76 1.48 -5.21
N THR A 78 10.74 1.74 -6.08
CA THR A 78 11.75 2.78 -5.84
C THR A 78 11.13 4.13 -6.15
N ILE A 79 11.15 5.03 -5.18
CA ILE A 79 10.61 6.38 -5.30
C ILE A 79 11.71 7.29 -5.83
N GLN A 80 11.65 7.62 -7.12
CA GLN A 80 12.60 8.51 -7.77
C GLN A 80 11.96 9.86 -8.10
N ASN A 81 10.64 9.88 -8.32
CA ASN A 81 9.89 11.07 -8.70
C ASN A 81 8.44 11.01 -8.19
N SER A 82 7.69 12.08 -8.45
CA SER A 82 6.31 12.22 -7.98
C SER A 82 5.32 11.23 -8.62
N LYS A 83 5.60 10.71 -9.82
CA LYS A 83 4.78 9.68 -10.46
C LYS A 83 4.86 8.37 -9.69
N ASP A 84 6.04 8.02 -9.18
CA ASP A 84 6.23 6.83 -8.36
C ASP A 84 5.40 6.94 -7.06
N ILE A 85 5.38 8.14 -6.46
CA ILE A 85 4.54 8.41 -5.28
C ILE A 85 3.06 8.21 -5.62
N ALA A 86 2.58 8.70 -6.78
CA ALA A 86 1.19 8.50 -7.18
C ALA A 86 0.84 7.01 -7.32
N GLN A 87 1.68 6.23 -8.01
CA GLN A 87 1.48 4.78 -8.18
C GLN A 87 1.49 4.03 -6.84
N LEU A 88 2.37 4.42 -5.93
CA LEU A 88 2.38 3.90 -4.57
C LEU A 88 1.06 4.19 -3.85
N MET A 89 0.60 5.44 -3.91
CA MET A 89 -0.60 5.87 -3.23
C MET A 89 -1.87 5.21 -3.77
N ASP A 90 -1.94 4.93 -5.07
CA ASP A 90 -3.05 4.16 -5.66
C ASP A 90 -3.11 2.74 -5.08
N LEU A 91 -1.97 2.08 -4.95
CA LEU A 91 -1.88 0.75 -4.36
C LEU A 91 -2.21 0.76 -2.85
N VAL A 92 -1.72 1.76 -2.11
CA VAL A 92 -2.06 1.95 -0.68
C VAL A 92 -3.56 2.22 -0.51
N LYS A 93 -4.16 3.07 -1.33
CA LYS A 93 -5.59 3.39 -1.27
C LYS A 93 -6.44 2.16 -1.55
N ALA A 94 -6.11 1.40 -2.59
CA ALA A 94 -6.83 0.17 -2.90
C ALA A 94 -6.76 -0.81 -1.72
N LYS A 95 -5.57 -1.04 -1.15
CA LYS A 95 -5.42 -1.91 0.02
C LYS A 95 -6.16 -1.40 1.26
N TYR A 96 -6.11 -0.09 1.53
CA TYR A 96 -6.87 0.53 2.61
C TYR A 96 -8.38 0.27 2.45
N GLN A 97 -8.91 0.45 1.24
CA GLN A 97 -10.32 0.20 0.94
C GLN A 97 -10.67 -1.27 1.20
N LEU A 98 -9.85 -2.21 0.75
CA LEU A 98 -10.07 -3.64 1.00
C LEU A 98 -10.14 -3.97 2.49
N ILE A 99 -9.22 -3.43 3.29
CA ILE A 99 -9.24 -3.63 4.74
C ILE A 99 -10.50 -3.01 5.37
N ASN A 100 -10.85 -1.78 4.97
CA ASN A 100 -12.03 -1.09 5.48
C ASN A 100 -13.32 -1.84 5.14
N GLU A 101 -13.46 -2.35 3.91
CA GLU A 101 -14.60 -3.16 3.48
C GLU A 101 -14.73 -4.46 4.27
N GLU A 102 -13.61 -5.11 4.58
CA GLU A 102 -13.60 -6.33 5.37
C GLU A 102 -14.03 -6.11 6.82
N ILE A 103 -13.62 -4.99 7.41
CA ILE A 103 -13.93 -4.66 8.81
C ILE A 103 -15.37 -4.14 8.94
N THR A 104 -15.80 -3.30 8.00
CA THR A 104 -17.12 -2.64 8.07
C THR A 104 -18.23 -3.44 7.41
N GLY A 105 -17.90 -4.45 6.59
CA GLY A 105 -18.85 -5.19 5.77
C GLY A 105 -19.51 -4.36 4.65
N LYS A 106 -19.07 -3.11 4.44
CA LYS A 106 -19.64 -2.18 3.46
C LYS A 106 -18.64 -1.92 2.34
N HIS A 107 -19.04 -2.19 1.10
CA HIS A 107 -18.32 -1.69 -0.07
C HIS A 107 -18.38 -0.16 -0.04
N VAL A 108 -17.23 0.51 -0.05
CA VAL A 108 -17.23 1.98 -0.21
C VAL A 108 -17.45 2.24 -1.69
N GLU A 109 -18.71 2.36 -2.10
CA GLU A 109 -19.03 2.94 -3.41
C GLU A 109 -18.40 4.33 -3.46
N ASP A 110 -17.53 4.56 -4.46
CA ASP A 110 -17.03 5.88 -4.81
C ASP A 110 -18.25 6.75 -5.13
N ARG A 111 -18.81 7.42 -4.12
CA ARG A 111 -19.86 8.42 -4.35
C ARG A 111 -19.25 9.52 -5.21
N PRO A 112 -19.79 9.81 -6.39
CA PRO A 112 -19.31 10.92 -7.20
C PRO A 112 -19.60 12.19 -6.42
N VAL A 113 -18.54 12.91 -6.07
CA VAL A 113 -18.67 14.25 -5.49
C VAL A 113 -19.00 15.18 -6.65
N ALA A 114 -20.25 15.62 -6.74
CA ALA A 114 -20.60 16.77 -7.56
C ALA A 114 -19.82 17.99 -7.04
N PHE A 115 -19.17 18.71 -7.96
CA PHE A 115 -18.51 19.98 -7.71
C PHE A 115 -19.53 21.10 -7.53
#